data_AF-A0AAD1SQR1-F1
#
_entry.id   AF-A0AAD1SQR1-F1
#
_cell.length_a   1.000
_cell.length_b   1.000
_cell.length_c   1.000
_cell.angle_alpha   90.00
_cell.angle_beta   90.00
_cell.angle_gamma   90.00
#
_symmetry.space_group_name_H-M   'P 1'
#
loop_
_entity.id
_entity.type
_entity.pdbx_description
1 polymer ?
#
loop_
_entity_poly.entity_id
_entity_poly.type
_entity_poly.pdbx_seq_one_letter_code
_entity_poly.pdbx_strand_id
1 'polypeptide(L)'
;MQCVLSSPKTHRIDHAQESSIIKWKWYIQDRAKTGNRGTAVLHKKIADAPVQEPVYLPEADKPGQSPVKWGKSFAQLTQDQAKHAWFTDGSAKNIGNERQWKAVSYNPETKKILTTTGTGKSSQYAELYAVFQALKQEMPGSCHIYTDSWSVANGLAIWLPTWQSHQFMIQPKEVWGKNLWEQIWEMVHQNEVTVFHADAHCNTDSLDRLFNSVADEKAKISEASVENPNSLLGLANWAHQKCGHLGEKDTHRQSSLVWPLL
;
A
#
# COMPACT_ATOMS: atom_id res chain seq x y z
N MET A 1 -6.85 22.34 31.19
CA MET A 1 -6.43 21.07 31.82
C MET A 1 -5.21 20.57 31.07
N GLN A 2 -4.12 20.33 31.79
CA GLN A 2 -2.77 20.09 31.26
C GLN A 2 -2.55 18.60 31.08
N CYS A 3 -2.19 18.15 29.88
CA CYS A 3 -1.91 16.74 29.59
C CYS A 3 -0.42 16.47 29.87
N VAL A 4 -0.15 15.52 30.76
CA VAL A 4 1.19 15.08 31.16
C VAL A 4 1.73 14.12 30.09
N LEU A 5 2.87 14.45 29.50
CA LEU A 5 3.63 13.56 28.63
C LEU A 5 4.46 12.61 29.49
N SER A 6 4.13 11.32 29.48
CA SER A 6 5.01 10.26 29.99
C SER A 6 5.72 9.59 28.81
N SER A 7 7.02 9.82 28.69
CA SER A 7 7.89 9.09 27.76
C SER A 7 8.06 7.63 28.20
N PRO A 8 7.88 6.62 27.33
CA PRO A 8 8.32 5.27 27.63
C PRO A 8 9.84 5.17 27.48
N LYS A 9 10.50 4.73 28.55
CA LYS A 9 11.93 4.41 28.57
C LYS A 9 12.23 3.25 27.62
N THR A 10 13.33 3.39 26.92
CA THR A 10 13.93 2.43 26.00
C THR A 10 14.20 1.08 26.69
N HIS A 11 13.62 0.00 26.17
CA HIS A 11 14.15 -1.35 26.38
C HIS A 11 13.94 -2.19 25.11
N ARG A 12 15.07 -2.55 24.48
CA ARG A 12 15.35 -3.68 23.57
C ARG A 12 14.21 -4.13 22.65
N ILE A 13 14.32 -3.78 21.36
CA ILE A 13 13.42 -4.24 20.29
C ILE A 13 14.27 -4.87 19.19
N ASP A 14 14.75 -6.10 19.37
CA ASP A 14 15.50 -6.80 18.30
C ASP A 14 14.98 -8.22 17.98
N HIS A 15 13.84 -8.67 18.51
CA HIS A 15 13.30 -10.00 18.16
C HIS A 15 11.77 -10.10 18.02
N ALA A 16 11.04 -8.99 18.09
CA ALA A 16 9.58 -9.01 18.18
C ALA A 16 8.83 -8.88 16.84
N GLN A 17 9.50 -8.61 15.71
CA GLN A 17 8.78 -8.32 14.45
C GLN A 17 8.69 -9.48 13.46
N GLU A 18 9.72 -10.33 13.32
CA GLU A 18 9.65 -11.46 12.37
C GLU A 18 8.70 -12.58 12.84
N SER A 19 8.72 -12.90 14.14
CA SER A 19 7.81 -13.88 14.73
C SER A 19 6.34 -13.43 14.64
N SER A 20 6.08 -12.13 14.63
CA SER A 20 4.75 -11.54 14.51
C SER A 20 4.23 -11.54 13.07
N ILE A 21 5.08 -11.21 12.09
CA ILE A 21 4.69 -11.13 10.66
C ILE A 21 4.52 -12.53 10.05
N ILE A 22 5.39 -13.49 10.41
CA ILE A 22 5.25 -14.88 9.95
C ILE A 22 4.04 -15.54 10.63
N LYS A 23 3.82 -15.32 11.95
CA LYS A 23 2.60 -15.78 12.62
C LYS A 23 1.34 -15.17 11.99
N TRP A 24 1.36 -13.88 11.65
CA TRP A 24 0.24 -13.21 10.98
C TRP A 24 -0.06 -13.77 9.60
N LYS A 25 0.97 -14.06 8.80
CA LYS A 25 0.83 -14.62 7.46
C LYS A 25 0.25 -16.04 7.48
N TRP A 26 0.71 -16.87 8.42
CA TRP A 26 0.16 -18.22 8.65
C TRP A 26 -1.27 -18.18 9.20
N TYR A 27 -1.54 -17.27 10.14
CA TYR A 27 -2.87 -17.07 10.74
C TYR A 27 -3.92 -16.67 9.69
N ILE A 28 -3.56 -15.80 8.74
CA ILE A 28 -4.45 -15.39 7.63
C ILE A 28 -4.63 -16.51 6.60
N GLN A 29 -3.57 -17.26 6.27
CA GLN A 29 -3.64 -18.38 5.31
C GLN A 29 -4.44 -19.58 5.83
N ASP A 30 -4.51 -19.80 7.15
CA ASP A 30 -5.21 -20.93 7.77
C ASP A 30 -6.71 -20.64 7.99
N ARG A 31 -7.09 -19.41 8.36
CA ARG A 31 -8.52 -18.99 8.41
C ARG A 31 -9.19 -18.98 7.03
N ALA A 32 -8.39 -18.88 5.96
CA ALA A 32 -8.88 -19.01 4.60
C ALA A 32 -9.18 -20.46 4.18
N LYS A 33 -8.78 -21.49 4.96
CA LYS A 33 -8.87 -22.91 4.56
C LYS A 33 -9.75 -23.81 5.42
N THR A 34 -10.09 -23.47 6.66
CA THR A 34 -10.80 -24.44 7.53
C THR A 34 -11.79 -23.82 8.51
N GLY A 35 -12.99 -24.39 8.53
CA GLY A 35 -13.98 -24.18 9.58
C GLY A 35 -13.54 -24.74 10.96
N ASN A 36 -14.37 -24.43 11.96
CA ASN A 36 -14.19 -24.38 13.42
C ASN A 36 -13.45 -25.49 14.22
N ARG A 37 -12.63 -26.38 13.64
CA ARG A 37 -11.92 -27.46 14.39
C ARG A 37 -10.39 -27.50 14.23
N GLY A 38 -9.77 -26.56 13.52
CA GLY A 38 -8.31 -26.57 13.25
C GLY A 38 -7.42 -25.98 14.35
N THR A 39 -7.97 -25.13 15.23
CA THR A 39 -7.18 -24.32 16.17
C THR A 39 -6.45 -25.13 17.25
N ALA A 40 -7.09 -26.18 17.79
CA ALA A 40 -6.51 -26.98 18.89
C ALA A 40 -5.32 -27.85 18.45
N VAL A 41 -5.27 -28.26 17.18
CA VAL A 41 -4.17 -29.08 16.63
C VAL A 41 -2.95 -28.21 16.32
N LEU A 42 -3.15 -26.94 15.96
CA LEU A 42 -2.08 -25.99 15.63
C LEU A 42 -1.25 -25.59 16.86
N HIS A 43 -1.91 -25.34 17.99
CA HIS A 43 -1.22 -25.01 19.24
C HIS A 43 -0.26 -26.12 19.68
N LYS A 44 -0.61 -27.38 19.43
CA LYS A 44 0.23 -28.53 19.77
C LYS A 44 1.45 -28.63 18.83
N LYS A 45 1.27 -28.45 17.52
CA LYS A 45 2.37 -28.50 16.54
C LYS A 45 3.36 -27.34 16.62
N ILE A 46 2.92 -26.16 17.08
CA ILE A 46 3.81 -25.00 17.29
C ILE A 46 4.69 -25.20 18.53
N ALA A 47 4.20 -25.92 19.55
CA ALA A 47 4.99 -26.25 20.75
C ALA A 47 6.09 -27.28 20.48
N ASP A 48 5.88 -28.17 19.49
CA ASP A 48 6.78 -29.28 19.17
C ASP A 48 7.80 -28.96 18.06
N ALA A 49 7.83 -27.73 17.53
CA ALA A 49 8.74 -27.35 16.44
C ALA A 49 10.17 -27.10 16.97
N PRO A 50 11.22 -27.69 16.36
CA PRO A 50 12.59 -27.48 16.80
C PRO A 50 13.00 -26.01 16.59
N VAL A 51 13.53 -25.41 17.66
CA VAL A 51 14.11 -24.06 17.65
C VAL A 51 15.36 -24.10 16.77
N GLN A 52 15.31 -23.47 15.60
CA GLN A 52 16.51 -23.26 14.79
C GLN A 52 17.41 -22.23 15.49
N GLU A 53 18.72 -22.48 15.47
CA GLU A 53 19.70 -21.54 15.97
C GLU A 53 19.62 -20.21 15.20
N PRO A 54 19.79 -19.06 15.88
CA PRO A 54 19.68 -17.76 15.26
C PRO A 54 20.78 -17.58 14.22
N VAL A 55 20.39 -17.42 12.95
CA VAL A 55 21.28 -16.95 11.91
C VAL A 55 21.61 -15.50 12.24
N TYR A 56 22.86 -15.24 12.62
CA TYR A 56 23.36 -13.89 12.88
C TYR A 56 23.44 -13.13 11.56
N LEU A 57 22.42 -12.33 11.26
CA LEU A 57 22.51 -11.30 10.24
C LEU A 57 23.43 -10.19 10.79
N PRO A 58 24.37 -9.65 9.99
CA PRO A 58 25.12 -8.48 10.42
C PRO A 58 24.13 -7.38 10.83
N GLU A 59 24.37 -6.74 11.98
CA GLU A 59 23.57 -5.61 12.45
C GLU A 59 23.46 -4.61 11.31
N ALA A 60 22.26 -4.49 10.72
CA ALA A 60 22.01 -3.47 9.73
C ALA A 60 22.21 -2.12 10.40
N ASP A 61 23.05 -1.27 9.81
CA ASP A 61 23.08 0.16 10.15
C ASP A 61 21.65 0.66 10.22
N LYS A 62 21.31 1.40 11.30
CA LYS A 62 19.96 1.94 11.48
C LYS A 62 19.54 2.59 10.16
N PRO A 63 18.47 2.12 9.49
CA PRO A 63 18.10 2.63 8.19
C PRO A 63 17.90 4.14 8.33
N GLY A 64 18.54 4.89 7.43
CA GLY A 64 18.44 6.35 7.40
C GLY A 64 16.98 6.79 7.32
N GLN A 65 16.69 8.02 7.74
CA GLN A 65 15.36 8.59 7.56
C GLN A 65 15.02 8.67 6.06
N SER A 66 13.77 8.37 5.69
CA SER A 66 13.37 8.48 4.28
C SER A 66 13.52 9.93 3.78
N PRO A 67 14.07 10.13 2.57
CA PRO A 67 14.07 11.45 1.92
C PRO A 67 12.63 11.93 1.65
N VAL A 68 11.66 11.03 1.55
CA VAL A 68 10.24 11.37 1.40
C VAL A 68 9.60 11.55 2.77
N LYS A 69 9.00 12.71 2.99
CA LYS A 69 8.31 13.03 4.25
C LYS A 69 6.80 12.79 4.13
N TRP A 70 6.13 12.55 5.25
CA TRP A 70 4.67 12.65 5.28
C TRP A 70 4.24 14.08 4.98
N GLY A 71 3.29 14.20 4.06
CA GLY A 71 2.70 15.46 3.61
C GLY A 71 1.52 15.90 4.48
N LYS A 72 0.87 16.96 4.00
CA LYS A 72 -0.32 17.56 4.62
C LYS A 72 -1.49 17.49 3.64
N SER A 73 -2.72 17.71 4.12
CA SER A 73 -3.88 17.67 3.24
C SER A 73 -3.79 18.75 2.15
N PHE A 74 -4.45 18.53 1.01
CA PHE A 74 -4.40 19.45 -0.13
C PHE A 74 -4.88 20.85 0.26
N ALA A 75 -5.91 20.94 1.11
CA ALA A 75 -6.45 22.20 1.61
C ALA A 75 -5.45 23.03 2.45
N GLN A 76 -4.36 22.41 2.92
CA GLN A 76 -3.31 23.08 3.70
C GLN A 76 -2.09 23.48 2.85
N LEU A 77 -2.07 23.14 1.56
CA LEU A 77 -1.02 23.58 0.64
C LEU A 77 -1.16 25.07 0.32
N THR A 78 -0.03 25.75 0.08
CA THR A 78 -0.07 27.07 -0.57
C THR A 78 -0.44 26.91 -2.05
N GLN A 79 -0.87 27.99 -2.69
CA GLN A 79 -1.20 27.94 -4.12
C GLN A 79 -0.01 27.50 -4.98
N ASP A 80 1.21 27.86 -4.59
CA ASP A 80 2.40 27.44 -5.32
C ASP A 80 2.69 25.94 -5.13
N GLN A 81 2.58 25.42 -3.89
CA GLN A 81 2.69 23.99 -3.61
C GLN A 81 1.61 23.17 -4.34
N ALA A 82 0.38 23.69 -4.43
CA ALA A 82 -0.72 23.00 -5.09
C ALA A 82 -0.48 22.75 -6.59
N LYS A 83 0.35 23.58 -7.26
CA LYS A 83 0.77 23.34 -8.66
C LYS A 83 1.61 22.09 -8.84
N HIS A 84 2.23 21.61 -7.76
CA HIS A 84 3.09 20.42 -7.73
C HIS A 84 2.42 19.24 -7.02
N ALA A 85 1.11 19.32 -6.78
CA ALA A 85 0.34 18.27 -6.12
C ALA A 85 -0.26 17.29 -7.13
N TRP A 86 0.03 16.01 -6.95
CA TRP A 86 -0.38 14.94 -7.85
C TRP A 86 -1.16 13.87 -7.09
N PHE A 87 -2.41 13.66 -7.49
CA PHE A 87 -3.25 12.54 -7.09
C PHE A 87 -2.99 11.36 -8.01
N THR A 88 -2.59 10.24 -7.43
CA THR A 88 -2.12 9.07 -8.16
C THR A 88 -2.99 7.87 -7.85
N ASP A 89 -3.39 7.16 -8.90
CA ASP A 89 -4.10 5.88 -8.77
C ASP A 89 -3.74 4.94 -9.92
N GLY A 90 -3.90 3.64 -9.70
CA GLY A 90 -3.64 2.61 -10.68
C GLY A 90 -4.57 1.41 -10.56
N SER A 91 -5.10 0.96 -11.69
CA SER A 91 -5.95 -0.22 -11.76
C SER A 91 -5.36 -1.29 -12.65
N ALA A 92 -5.80 -2.54 -12.44
CA ALA A 92 -5.52 -3.63 -13.36
C ALA A 92 -6.71 -4.56 -13.47
N LYS A 93 -7.00 -5.03 -14.68
CA LYS A 93 -8.13 -5.88 -15.00
C LYS A 93 -7.72 -6.95 -16.02
N ASN A 94 -8.24 -8.16 -15.87
CA ASN A 94 -8.11 -9.20 -16.90
C ASN A 94 -9.12 -8.90 -18.00
N ILE A 95 -8.64 -8.73 -19.23
CA ILE A 95 -9.48 -8.58 -20.43
C ILE A 95 -9.10 -9.71 -21.38
N GLY A 96 -10.01 -10.68 -21.53
CA GLY A 96 -9.70 -11.97 -22.15
C GLY A 96 -8.57 -12.68 -21.40
N ASN A 97 -7.53 -13.10 -22.12
CA ASN A 97 -6.39 -13.84 -21.55
C ASN A 97 -5.24 -12.95 -21.06
N GLU A 98 -5.38 -11.63 -21.11
CA GLU A 98 -4.31 -10.69 -20.76
C GLU A 98 -4.71 -9.75 -19.63
N ARG A 99 -3.83 -9.57 -18.65
CA ARG A 99 -4.01 -8.60 -17.58
C ARG A 99 -3.55 -7.23 -18.06
N GLN A 100 -4.49 -6.32 -18.28
CA GLN A 100 -4.21 -4.93 -18.58
C GLN A 100 -4.08 -4.12 -17.29
N TRP A 101 -3.23 -3.11 -17.30
CA TRP A 101 -3.08 -2.16 -16.21
C TRP A 101 -3.07 -0.72 -16.73
N LYS A 102 -3.50 0.20 -15.88
CA LYS A 102 -3.60 1.63 -16.17
C LYS A 102 -3.18 2.42 -14.94
N ALA A 103 -2.23 3.33 -15.11
CA ALA A 103 -1.74 4.24 -14.09
C ALA A 103 -2.13 5.68 -14.46
N VAL A 104 -2.62 6.45 -13.49
CA VAL A 104 -3.03 7.83 -13.67
C VAL A 104 -2.41 8.71 -12.61
N SER A 105 -1.86 9.85 -13.06
CA SER A 105 -1.48 10.95 -12.17
C SER A 105 -2.23 12.20 -12.59
N TYR A 106 -2.99 12.76 -11.66
CA TYR A 106 -3.84 13.91 -11.87
C TYR A 106 -3.38 15.07 -11.01
N ASN A 107 -3.15 16.22 -11.63
CA ASN A 107 -2.83 17.46 -10.93
C ASN A 107 -4.04 18.41 -11.03
N PRO A 108 -4.74 18.71 -9.92
CA PRO A 108 -5.97 19.48 -9.95
C PRO A 108 -5.78 20.96 -10.25
N GLU A 109 -4.65 21.54 -9.85
CA GLU A 109 -4.35 22.97 -10.05
C GLU A 109 -4.04 23.26 -11.52
N THR A 110 -3.19 22.43 -12.13
CA THR A 110 -2.82 22.55 -13.56
C THR A 110 -3.80 21.86 -14.49
N LYS A 111 -4.74 21.07 -13.96
CA LYS A 111 -5.67 20.19 -14.68
C LYS A 111 -4.98 19.16 -15.57
N LYS A 112 -3.70 18.88 -15.31
CA LYS A 112 -2.90 17.94 -16.09
C LYS A 112 -3.21 16.51 -15.68
N ILE A 113 -3.34 15.63 -16.67
CA ILE A 113 -3.54 14.18 -16.47
C ILE A 113 -2.45 13.45 -17.24
N LEU A 114 -1.71 12.62 -16.53
CA LEU A 114 -0.78 11.65 -17.09
C LEU A 114 -1.45 10.28 -17.05
N THR A 115 -1.41 9.54 -18.15
CA THR A 115 -2.00 8.21 -18.22
C THR A 115 -1.03 7.29 -18.93
N THR A 116 -0.73 6.16 -18.29
CA THR A 116 0.08 5.09 -18.88
C THR A 116 -0.70 3.79 -18.77
N THR A 117 -0.67 2.99 -19.83
CA THR A 117 -1.28 1.66 -19.85
C THR A 117 -0.24 0.63 -20.26
N GLY A 118 -0.51 -0.61 -19.92
CA GLY A 118 0.29 -1.73 -20.38
C GLY A 118 -0.36 -3.05 -20.01
N THR A 119 0.40 -4.13 -20.16
CA THR A 119 -0.10 -5.48 -19.88
C THR A 119 0.84 -6.26 -18.97
N GLY A 120 0.35 -7.36 -18.41
CA GLY A 120 1.12 -8.31 -17.61
C GLY A 120 1.51 -7.84 -16.20
N LYS A 121 0.99 -6.72 -15.70
CA LYS A 121 1.30 -6.17 -14.37
C LYS A 121 0.07 -6.06 -13.46
N SER A 122 0.31 -5.93 -12.15
CA SER A 122 -0.72 -5.80 -11.12
C SER A 122 -1.22 -4.37 -10.95
N SER A 123 -2.32 -4.20 -10.19
CA SER A 123 -2.81 -2.88 -9.78
C SER A 123 -1.79 -2.16 -8.89
N GLN A 124 -1.16 -2.87 -7.95
CA GLN A 124 -0.07 -2.32 -7.13
C GLN A 124 1.09 -1.76 -7.96
N TYR A 125 1.46 -2.45 -9.05
CA TYR A 125 2.45 -1.93 -9.99
C TYR A 125 1.96 -0.64 -10.67
N ALA A 126 0.69 -0.59 -11.07
CA ALA A 126 0.10 0.61 -11.67
C ALA A 126 0.04 1.80 -10.69
N GLU A 127 -0.32 1.57 -9.43
CA GLU A 127 -0.29 2.58 -8.36
C GLU A 127 1.12 3.17 -8.20
N LEU A 128 2.15 2.30 -8.16
CA LEU A 128 3.54 2.74 -8.08
C LEU A 128 4.00 3.47 -9.36
N TYR A 129 3.57 3.00 -10.53
CA TYR A 129 3.89 3.65 -11.79
C TYR A 129 3.28 5.06 -11.86
N ALA A 130 2.08 5.26 -11.31
CA ALA A 130 1.44 6.57 -11.21
C ALA A 130 2.27 7.55 -10.35
N VAL A 131 2.91 7.07 -9.27
CA VAL A 131 3.88 7.89 -8.52
C VAL A 131 5.13 8.17 -9.36
N PHE A 132 5.72 7.15 -9.97
CA PHE A 132 6.92 7.30 -10.79
C PHE A 132 6.75 8.35 -11.89
N GLN A 133 5.63 8.33 -12.62
CA GLN A 133 5.39 9.29 -13.70
C GLN A 133 5.12 10.72 -13.17
N ALA A 134 4.53 10.87 -11.97
CA ALA A 134 4.37 12.17 -11.32
C ALA A 134 5.72 12.77 -10.89
N LEU A 135 6.57 11.96 -10.27
CA LEU A 135 7.93 12.37 -9.91
C LEU A 135 8.75 12.77 -11.13
N LYS A 136 8.71 11.95 -12.18
CA LYS A 136 9.40 12.25 -13.45
C LYS A 136 8.94 13.57 -14.07
N GLN A 137 7.68 13.95 -13.88
CA GLN A 137 7.12 15.19 -14.41
C GLN A 137 7.58 16.43 -13.64
N GLU A 138 7.85 16.32 -12.35
CA GLU A 138 8.26 17.43 -11.49
C GLU A 138 9.79 17.62 -11.38
N MET A 139 10.56 16.74 -12.02
CA MET A 139 12.02 16.76 -11.93
C MET A 139 12.69 17.87 -12.75
N PRO A 140 13.71 18.57 -12.19
CA PRO A 140 14.00 18.71 -10.75
C PRO A 140 13.06 19.73 -10.09
N GLY A 141 12.62 19.48 -8.86
CA GLY A 141 11.69 20.37 -8.18
C GLY A 141 11.07 19.80 -6.90
N SER A 142 9.84 20.23 -6.61
CA SER A 142 9.03 19.71 -5.52
C SER A 142 7.89 18.84 -6.05
N CYS A 143 7.49 17.82 -5.30
CA CYS A 143 6.38 16.96 -5.67
C CYS A 143 5.59 16.52 -4.44
N HIS A 144 4.31 16.85 -4.40
CA HIS A 144 3.40 16.46 -3.33
C HIS A 144 2.48 15.33 -3.83
N ILE A 145 2.80 14.09 -3.46
CA ILE A 145 2.05 12.90 -3.89
C ILE A 145 0.87 12.65 -2.95
N TYR A 146 -0.29 12.42 -3.55
CA TYR A 146 -1.53 11.99 -2.89
C TYR A 146 -1.91 10.62 -3.45
N THR A 147 -1.98 9.60 -2.60
CA THR A 147 -2.35 8.23 -2.99
C THR A 147 -3.22 7.61 -1.92
N ASP A 148 -4.21 6.81 -2.32
CA ASP A 148 -4.99 5.99 -1.40
C ASP A 148 -4.35 4.61 -1.13
N SER A 149 -3.22 4.31 -1.77
CA SER A 149 -2.43 3.10 -1.52
C SER A 149 -1.50 3.25 -0.34
N TRP A 150 -1.85 2.62 0.78
CA TRP A 150 -0.96 2.50 1.94
C TRP A 150 0.38 1.84 1.61
N SER A 151 0.40 0.91 0.67
CA SER A 151 1.62 0.20 0.29
C SER A 151 2.63 1.12 -0.41
N VAL A 152 2.14 2.02 -1.27
CA VAL A 152 2.96 3.03 -1.93
C VAL A 152 3.36 4.12 -0.94
N ALA A 153 2.42 4.62 -0.13
CA ALA A 153 2.68 5.69 0.84
C ALA A 153 3.73 5.29 1.88
N ASN A 154 3.58 4.12 2.50
CA ASN A 154 4.58 3.59 3.43
C ASN A 154 5.88 3.20 2.72
N GLY A 155 5.79 2.70 1.47
CA GLY A 155 6.95 2.43 0.63
C GLY A 155 7.85 3.66 0.48
N LEU A 156 7.25 4.81 0.17
CA LEU A 156 7.95 6.09 0.07
C LEU A 156 8.44 6.61 1.43
N ALA A 157 7.56 6.76 2.42
CA ALA A 157 7.87 7.49 3.65
C ALA A 157 8.65 6.68 4.70
N ILE A 158 8.63 5.34 4.62
CA ILE A 158 9.15 4.46 5.68
C ILE A 158 10.11 3.41 5.13
N TRP A 159 9.69 2.63 4.14
CA TRP A 159 10.42 1.42 3.76
C TRP A 159 11.58 1.66 2.79
N LEU A 160 11.56 2.77 2.04
CA LEU A 160 12.52 3.03 0.97
C LEU A 160 14.01 2.93 1.39
N PRO A 161 14.44 3.53 2.52
CA PRO A 161 15.84 3.43 2.95
C PRO A 161 16.24 2.01 3.33
N THR A 162 15.35 1.26 3.98
CA THR A 162 15.60 -0.15 4.34
C THR A 162 15.64 -1.04 3.11
N TRP A 163 14.76 -0.80 2.14
CA TRP A 163 14.81 -1.54 0.88
C TRP A 163 16.10 -1.24 0.14
N GLN A 164 16.52 0.03 0.07
CA GLN A 164 17.76 0.37 -0.60
C GLN A 164 18.99 -0.27 0.08
N SER A 165 19.08 -0.25 1.42
CA SER A 165 20.21 -0.88 2.14
C SER A 165 20.25 -2.40 1.92
N HIS A 166 19.12 -3.02 1.63
CA HIS A 166 19.00 -4.44 1.34
C HIS A 166 18.89 -4.75 -0.17
N GLN A 167 19.39 -3.87 -1.05
CA GLN A 167 19.40 -4.06 -2.51
C GLN A 167 18.00 -4.37 -3.09
N PHE A 168 16.98 -3.77 -2.50
CA PHE A 168 15.57 -3.94 -2.80
C PHE A 168 15.10 -5.40 -2.70
N MET A 169 15.60 -6.12 -1.68
CA MET A 169 15.24 -7.49 -1.35
C MET A 169 14.52 -7.57 0.01
N ILE A 170 13.50 -8.42 0.08
CA ILE A 170 12.87 -8.87 1.33
C ILE A 170 13.07 -10.38 1.40
N GLN A 171 14.06 -10.84 2.17
CA GLN A 171 14.54 -12.23 2.18
C GLN A 171 15.04 -12.65 0.77
N PRO A 172 14.89 -13.89 0.23
CA PRO A 172 15.45 -14.16 -1.11
C PRO A 172 14.59 -13.58 -2.24
N LYS A 173 13.59 -12.73 -1.95
CA LYS A 173 12.65 -12.19 -2.93
C LYS A 173 12.88 -10.70 -3.16
N GLU A 174 12.75 -10.29 -4.41
CA GLU A 174 12.75 -8.88 -4.78
C GLU A 174 11.49 -8.19 -4.23
N VAL A 175 11.64 -6.92 -3.84
CA VAL A 175 10.51 -6.03 -3.57
C VAL A 175 9.67 -5.92 -4.85
N TRP A 176 8.36 -5.91 -4.70
CA TRP A 176 7.44 -5.74 -5.82
C TRP A 176 7.74 -4.42 -6.54
N GLY A 177 7.82 -4.45 -7.87
CA GLY A 177 8.17 -3.24 -8.63
C GLY A 177 9.58 -2.71 -8.35
N LYS A 178 10.53 -3.55 -7.91
CA LYS A 178 11.95 -3.21 -7.64
C LYS A 178 12.53 -2.15 -8.58
N ASN A 179 12.47 -2.38 -9.90
CA ASN A 179 13.02 -1.45 -10.88
C ASN A 179 12.42 -0.03 -10.80
N LEU A 180 11.16 0.12 -10.40
CA LEU A 180 10.54 1.42 -10.16
C LEU A 180 10.99 2.01 -8.84
N TRP A 181 11.09 1.21 -7.77
CA TRP A 181 11.59 1.68 -6.48
C TRP A 181 13.05 2.16 -6.54
N GLU A 182 13.91 1.47 -7.29
CA GLU A 182 15.28 1.89 -7.57
C GLU A 182 15.31 3.24 -8.28
N GLN A 183 14.49 3.43 -9.31
CA GLN A 183 14.40 4.72 -10.00
C GLN A 183 13.84 5.81 -9.08
N ILE A 184 12.78 5.52 -8.33
CA ILE A 184 12.17 6.45 -7.38
C ILE A 184 13.19 6.87 -6.33
N TRP A 185 14.00 5.94 -5.81
CA TRP A 185 15.09 6.26 -4.87
C TRP A 185 16.02 7.34 -5.41
N GLU A 186 16.46 7.24 -6.66
CA GLU A 186 17.29 8.27 -7.28
C GLU A 186 16.53 9.60 -7.44
N MET A 187 15.26 9.55 -7.85
CA MET A 187 14.44 10.74 -8.07
C MET A 187 14.17 11.51 -6.77
N VAL A 188 13.89 10.83 -5.66
CA VAL A 188 13.54 11.49 -4.39
C VAL A 188 14.74 12.19 -3.74
N HIS A 189 15.97 11.89 -4.15
CA HIS A 189 17.17 12.63 -3.71
C HIS A 189 17.37 13.93 -4.50
N GLN A 190 16.78 14.04 -5.68
CA GLN A 190 16.88 15.22 -6.55
C GLN A 190 15.68 16.16 -6.39
N ASN A 191 14.66 15.77 -5.64
CA ASN A 191 13.42 16.52 -5.46
C ASN A 191 13.02 16.64 -4.00
N GLU A 192 12.31 17.72 -3.66
CA GLU A 192 11.60 17.79 -2.37
C GLU A 192 10.27 17.05 -2.49
N VAL A 193 10.20 15.82 -1.95
CA VAL A 193 9.03 14.95 -2.09
C VAL A 193 8.31 14.78 -0.76
N THR A 194 6.98 14.94 -0.79
CA THR A 194 6.11 14.54 0.32
C THR A 194 5.04 13.58 -0.17
N VAL A 195 4.61 12.67 0.70
CA VAL A 195 3.47 11.77 0.42
C VAL A 195 2.37 11.93 1.46
N PHE A 196 1.14 12.06 1.01
CA PHE A 196 -0.06 12.08 1.83
C PHE A 196 -0.97 10.92 1.44
N HIS A 197 -1.46 10.16 2.44
CA HIS A 197 -2.43 9.11 2.20
C HIS A 197 -3.84 9.71 2.12
N ALA A 198 -4.44 9.69 0.93
CA ALA A 198 -5.79 10.19 0.71
C ALA A 198 -6.81 9.08 0.99
N ASP A 199 -7.55 9.18 2.09
CA ASP A 199 -8.51 8.14 2.47
C ASP A 199 -9.71 8.07 1.49
N ALA A 200 -9.78 6.98 0.72
CA ALA A 200 -10.89 6.70 -0.20
C ALA A 200 -12.25 6.48 0.51
N HIS A 201 -12.26 6.15 1.80
CA HIS A 201 -13.46 5.71 2.54
C HIS A 201 -13.91 6.67 3.65
N CYS A 202 -13.34 7.87 3.72
CA CYS A 202 -13.75 8.88 4.69
C CYS A 202 -15.12 9.48 4.35
N ASN A 203 -16.02 9.64 5.34
CA ASN A 203 -17.38 10.16 5.12
C ASN A 203 -17.44 11.70 4.95
N THR A 204 -16.30 12.38 4.87
CA THR A 204 -16.19 13.84 4.76
C THR A 204 -15.92 14.27 3.32
N ASP A 205 -16.62 15.32 2.87
CA ASP A 205 -16.39 16.01 1.60
C ASP A 205 -15.09 16.84 1.67
N SER A 206 -13.94 16.17 1.56
CA SER A 206 -12.64 16.83 1.46
C SER A 206 -12.18 16.97 0.01
N LEU A 207 -11.32 17.96 -0.26
CA LEU A 207 -10.66 18.10 -1.55
C LEU A 207 -9.80 16.88 -1.88
N ASP A 208 -9.17 16.27 -0.86
CA ASP A 208 -8.36 15.06 -1.04
C ASP A 208 -9.21 13.91 -1.59
N ARG A 209 -10.40 13.68 -1.00
CA ARG A 209 -11.34 12.66 -1.45
C ARG A 209 -11.87 12.94 -2.85
N LEU A 210 -12.23 14.21 -3.13
CA LEU A 210 -12.72 14.62 -4.44
C LEU A 210 -11.69 14.35 -5.53
N PHE A 211 -10.45 14.81 -5.35
CA PHE A 211 -9.41 14.65 -6.36
C PHE A 211 -8.89 13.21 -6.46
N ASN A 212 -8.88 12.45 -5.35
CA ASN A 212 -8.64 11.01 -5.41
C ASN A 212 -9.71 10.29 -6.23
N SER A 213 -10.99 10.63 -6.03
CA SER A 213 -12.09 10.06 -6.83
C SER A 213 -11.96 10.37 -8.33
N VAL A 214 -11.41 11.53 -8.69
CA VAL A 214 -11.12 11.85 -10.10
C VAL A 214 -10.01 10.95 -10.62
N ALA A 215 -8.93 10.75 -9.86
CA ALA A 215 -7.86 9.84 -10.25
C ALA A 215 -8.37 8.40 -10.43
N ASP A 216 -9.20 7.90 -9.50
CA ASP A 216 -9.84 6.57 -9.57
C ASP A 216 -10.76 6.43 -10.79
N GLU A 217 -11.64 7.40 -11.04
CA GLU A 217 -12.48 7.39 -12.23
C GLU A 217 -11.64 7.30 -13.50
N LYS A 218 -10.54 8.04 -13.58
CA LYS A 218 -9.64 8.02 -14.73
C LYS A 218 -8.81 6.75 -14.79
N ALA A 219 -8.46 6.12 -13.67
CA ALA A 219 -7.69 4.89 -13.62
C ALA A 219 -8.51 3.65 -13.98
N LYS A 220 -9.84 3.69 -13.86
CA LYS A 220 -10.73 2.57 -14.21
C LYS A 220 -10.55 2.09 -15.65
N ILE A 221 -10.49 0.76 -15.79
CA ILE A 221 -10.48 0.03 -17.06
C ILE A 221 -11.89 -0.54 -17.26
N SER A 222 -12.63 -0.01 -18.25
CA SER A 222 -13.96 -0.52 -18.63
C SER A 222 -13.87 -1.63 -19.68
N GLU A 223 -14.83 -2.57 -19.64
CA GLU A 223 -15.05 -3.56 -20.69
C GLU A 223 -16.12 -3.07 -21.67
N ALA A 224 -15.94 -3.39 -22.95
CA ALA A 224 -17.08 -3.72 -23.80
C ALA A 224 -17.44 -5.20 -23.55
N SER A 225 -18.54 -5.43 -22.83
CA SER A 225 -19.33 -6.67 -22.68
C SER A 225 -18.69 -8.00 -22.19
N VAL A 226 -19.04 -8.33 -20.94
CA VAL A 226 -19.53 -9.59 -20.34
C VAL A 226 -18.64 -10.85 -20.40
N GLU A 227 -18.03 -11.18 -19.25
CA GLU A 227 -17.73 -12.56 -18.87
C GLU A 227 -18.58 -13.03 -17.67
N ASN A 228 -18.90 -14.34 -17.68
CA ASN A 228 -19.90 -15.00 -16.84
C ASN A 228 -19.56 -14.92 -15.32
N PRO A 229 -20.44 -14.34 -14.47
CA PRO A 229 -20.25 -14.21 -13.02
C PRO A 229 -20.11 -15.53 -12.26
N ASN A 230 -20.52 -16.66 -12.84
CA ASN A 230 -20.54 -17.97 -12.19
C ASN A 230 -19.28 -18.81 -12.45
N SER A 231 -18.26 -18.28 -13.12
CA SER A 231 -16.99 -18.98 -13.27
C SER A 231 -16.12 -18.84 -12.01
N LEU A 232 -15.32 -19.88 -11.71
CA LEU A 232 -14.32 -19.83 -10.63
C LEU A 232 -13.34 -18.65 -10.82
N LEU A 233 -13.09 -18.29 -12.08
CA LEU A 233 -12.32 -17.11 -12.48
C LEU A 233 -13.06 -15.80 -12.18
N GLY A 234 -14.39 -15.75 -12.38
CA GLY A 234 -15.25 -14.62 -12.01
C GLY A 234 -15.30 -14.38 -10.50
N LEU A 235 -15.36 -15.45 -9.70
CA LEU A 235 -15.27 -15.37 -8.24
C LEU A 235 -13.89 -14.91 -7.75
N ALA A 236 -12.81 -15.39 -8.38
CA ALA A 236 -11.45 -14.93 -8.08
C ALA A 236 -11.25 -13.46 -8.47
N ASN A 237 -11.78 -13.03 -9.62
CA ASN A 237 -11.75 -11.64 -10.07
C ASN A 237 -12.58 -10.73 -9.15
N TRP A 238 -13.76 -11.18 -8.69
CA TRP A 238 -14.57 -10.46 -7.71
C TRP A 238 -13.85 -10.32 -6.36
N ALA A 239 -13.25 -11.40 -5.84
CA ALA A 239 -12.50 -11.38 -4.59
C ALA A 239 -11.27 -10.45 -4.68
N HIS A 240 -10.53 -10.48 -5.79
CA HIS A 240 -9.39 -9.62 -6.04
C HIS A 240 -9.78 -8.13 -6.12
N GLN A 241 -10.92 -7.83 -6.76
CA GLN A 241 -11.46 -6.48 -6.88
C GLN A 241 -11.97 -5.92 -5.54
N LYS A 242 -12.46 -6.79 -4.63
CA LYS A 242 -12.86 -6.40 -3.27
C LYS A 242 -11.68 -6.26 -2.31
N CYS A 243 -10.62 -7.05 -2.45
CA CYS A 243 -9.43 -6.94 -1.61
C CYS A 243 -8.55 -5.71 -1.92
N GLY A 244 -8.72 -5.06 -3.08
CA GLY A 244 -8.00 -3.84 -3.46
C GLY A 244 -8.52 -2.54 -2.81
N HIS A 245 -9.70 -2.55 -2.19
CA HIS A 245 -10.37 -1.35 -1.64
C HIS A 245 -10.97 -1.56 -0.24
N LEU A 246 -10.39 -2.43 0.59
CA LEU A 246 -10.86 -2.58 1.98
C LEU A 246 -10.04 -1.69 2.91
N GLY A 247 -10.31 -0.38 2.84
CA GLY A 247 -9.98 0.55 3.91
C GLY A 247 -10.95 0.40 5.08
N GLU A 248 -10.39 0.09 6.24
CA GLU A 248 -10.80 0.41 7.64
C GLU A 248 -12.24 0.13 8.15
N LYS A 249 -13.27 -0.10 7.32
CA LYS A 249 -14.68 -0.14 7.80
C LYS A 249 -15.35 -1.52 7.94
N ASP A 250 -14.64 -2.62 7.76
CA ASP A 250 -15.18 -3.96 8.10
C ASP A 250 -14.68 -4.54 9.44
N THR A 251 -13.84 -3.82 10.19
CA THR A 251 -13.44 -4.22 11.55
C THR A 251 -14.44 -3.86 12.64
N HIS A 252 -15.52 -3.12 12.34
CA HIS A 252 -16.47 -2.66 13.37
C HIS A 252 -17.93 -3.07 13.21
N ARG A 253 -18.32 -3.82 12.17
CA ARG A 253 -19.73 -4.18 11.96
C ARG A 253 -20.14 -5.61 12.35
N GLN A 254 -19.24 -6.39 12.96
CA GLN A 254 -19.58 -7.71 13.53
C GLN A 254 -19.26 -7.86 15.03
N SER A 255 -19.04 -6.76 15.75
CA SER A 255 -18.91 -6.79 17.23
C SER A 255 -20.23 -6.50 17.97
N SER A 256 -21.32 -6.24 17.26
CA SER A 256 -22.64 -6.03 17.85
C SER A 256 -23.62 -7.06 17.34
N LEU A 257 -23.55 -8.27 17.90
CA LEU A 257 -24.69 -9.13 18.24
C LEU A 257 -24.12 -10.32 19.01
N VAL A 258 -24.07 -10.13 20.33
CA VAL A 258 -23.89 -11.20 21.31
C VAL A 258 -24.98 -12.26 21.08
N TRP A 259 -24.55 -13.52 21.09
CA TRP A 259 -25.32 -14.77 21.20
C TRP A 259 -26.67 -14.64 21.94
N PRO A 260 -27.66 -15.49 21.60
CA PRO A 260 -27.87 -16.63 22.49
C PRO A 260 -28.21 -17.96 21.79
N LEU A 261 -27.66 -19.03 22.40
CA LEU A 261 -28.30 -20.29 22.75
C LEU A 261 -29.03 -21.07 21.63
N LEU A 262 -28.43 -22.17 21.15
CA LEU A 262 -28.52 -23.53 21.71
C LEU A 262 -27.49 -24.43 21.01
#